data_AF-A0A7S3AE97-F1
#
_entry.id   AF-A0A7S3AE97-F1
#
_cell.length_a   1.000
_cell.length_b   1.000
_cell.length_c   1.000
_cell.angle_alpha   90.00
_cell.angle_beta   90.00
_cell.angle_gamma   90.00
#
_symmetry.space_group_name_H-M   'P 1'
#
loop_
_entity.id
_entity.type
_entity.pdbx_description
1 polymer ?
#
loop_
_entity_poly.entity_id
_entity_poly.type
_entity_poly.pdbx_seq_one_letter_code
_entity_poly.pdbx_strand_id
1 'polypeptide(L)'
;MHSADLVHRDMKPSNLLLNSECLMKVADFGLARSLVGSDGSKPEGERGNVLTDYVATRWYRAPEILLGSTKYGKAVDMWSLGCIFGEMLAGKPVFPGTSTLNQLEKIFEVVGRPSESEVASMQSQFAATMLDSLQTESTGTGSQGWKKHFPEATEVSLELMGSLMQVDPNKRLSAEAGLVHEYCKQFHDETSEERAGKLVIIDLDENEKKTTNLYREKLYASIESRKGVARIVHP
;
A
#
# COMPACT_ATOMS: atom_id res chain seq x y z
N MET A 1 0.29 9.27 7.81
CA MET A 1 -0.84 8.40 7.42
C MET A 1 -0.87 7.11 8.23
N HIS A 2 0.14 6.24 8.10
CA HIS A 2 0.19 4.96 8.83
C HIS A 2 0.20 5.11 10.35
N SER A 3 0.79 6.16 10.92
CA SER A 3 0.74 6.43 12.37
C SER A 3 -0.68 6.76 12.87
N ALA A 4 -1.58 7.17 11.97
CA ALA A 4 -2.99 7.43 12.27
C ALA A 4 -3.87 6.18 12.06
N ASP A 5 -3.26 5.01 11.85
CA ASP A 5 -3.92 3.76 11.49
C ASP A 5 -4.81 3.86 10.22
N LEU A 6 -4.40 4.71 9.27
CA LEU A 6 -5.02 4.83 7.95
C LEU A 6 -4.13 4.17 6.89
N VAL A 7 -4.73 3.36 6.01
CA VAL A 7 -4.07 2.70 4.86
C VAL A 7 -4.68 3.23 3.57
N HIS A 8 -3.85 3.57 2.58
CA HIS A 8 -4.30 4.20 1.32
C HIS A 8 -4.90 3.19 0.34
N ARG A 9 -4.27 2.02 0.18
CA ARG A 9 -4.64 0.88 -0.67
C ARG A 9 -4.63 1.11 -2.19
N ASP A 10 -4.46 2.35 -2.65
CA ASP A 10 -4.34 2.68 -4.08
C ASP A 10 -3.16 3.63 -4.34
N MET A 11 -2.01 3.37 -3.71
CA MET A 11 -0.78 4.13 -3.97
C MET A 11 -0.27 3.79 -5.38
N LYS A 12 -0.15 4.81 -6.23
CA LYS A 12 0.35 4.72 -7.62
C LYS A 12 0.82 6.09 -8.08
N PRO A 13 1.65 6.19 -9.15
CA PRO A 13 2.22 7.46 -9.60
C PRO A 13 1.16 8.55 -9.87
N SER A 14 0.02 8.19 -10.46
CA SER A 14 -1.07 9.15 -10.75
C SER A 14 -1.70 9.77 -9.50
N ASN A 15 -1.51 9.14 -8.33
CA ASN A 15 -2.03 9.59 -7.04
C ASN A 15 -0.95 10.34 -6.22
N LEU A 16 0.24 10.54 -6.79
CA LEU A 16 1.32 11.37 -6.24
C LEU A 16 1.41 12.66 -7.04
N LEU A 17 0.77 13.72 -6.54
CA LEU A 17 0.72 15.01 -7.20
C LEU A 17 2.04 15.75 -6.97
N LEU A 18 2.62 16.30 -8.05
CA LEU A 18 3.83 17.11 -8.03
C LEU A 18 3.52 18.53 -8.53
N ASN A 19 4.19 19.53 -7.97
CA ASN A 19 4.23 20.88 -8.51
C ASN A 19 5.62 21.19 -9.14
N SER A 20 5.80 22.43 -9.63
CA SER A 20 7.04 22.90 -10.26
C SER A 20 8.26 22.90 -9.33
N GLU A 21 8.02 22.95 -8.02
CA GLU A 21 9.06 22.93 -6.98
C GLU A 21 9.38 21.51 -6.48
N CYS A 22 8.88 20.48 -7.17
CA CYS A 22 9.01 19.07 -6.77
C CYS A 22 8.39 18.75 -5.39
N LEU A 23 7.44 19.57 -4.91
CA LEU A 23 6.65 19.24 -3.74
C LEU A 23 5.65 18.13 -4.10
N MET A 24 5.77 17.00 -3.41
CA MET A 24 4.88 15.85 -3.59
C MET A 24 3.73 15.85 -2.56
N LYS A 25 2.51 15.55 -3.00
CA LYS A 25 1.35 15.30 -2.13
C LYS A 25 0.62 14.03 -2.56
N VAL A 26 0.31 13.17 -1.58
CA VAL A 26 -0.54 11.99 -1.78
C VAL A 26 -2.00 12.43 -1.92
N ALA A 27 -2.72 11.88 -2.90
CA ALA A 27 -4.11 12.19 -3.20
C ALA A 27 -4.93 10.90 -3.45
N ASP A 28 -6.24 11.07 -3.60
CA ASP A 28 -7.21 10.00 -3.87
C ASP A 28 -7.35 8.95 -2.75
N PHE A 29 -7.90 9.39 -1.62
CA PHE A 29 -8.23 8.55 -0.47
C PHE A 29 -9.58 7.82 -0.64
N GLY A 30 -10.14 7.74 -1.86
CA GLY A 30 -11.44 7.11 -2.10
C GLY A 30 -11.47 5.62 -1.78
N LEU A 31 -10.31 4.98 -1.80
CA LEU A 31 -10.11 3.58 -1.41
C LEU A 31 -9.40 3.43 -0.06
N ALA A 32 -9.13 4.51 0.68
CA ALA A 32 -8.45 4.42 1.96
C ALA A 32 -9.33 3.74 3.03
N ARG A 33 -8.70 3.15 4.04
CA ARG A 33 -9.36 2.46 5.16
C ARG A 33 -8.69 2.75 6.49
N SER A 34 -9.50 2.92 7.52
CA SER A 34 -9.00 2.91 8.90
C SER A 34 -8.86 1.48 9.40
N LEU A 35 -7.78 1.20 10.12
CA LEU A 35 -7.58 -0.06 10.85
C LEU A 35 -8.24 -0.03 12.24
N VAL A 36 -8.88 1.08 12.59
CA VAL A 36 -9.61 1.28 13.84
C VAL A 36 -11.11 1.25 13.55
N GLY A 37 -11.87 0.58 14.40
CA GLY A 37 -13.33 0.57 14.36
C GLY A 37 -13.92 1.95 14.65
N SER A 38 -15.18 2.15 14.28
CA SER A 38 -15.91 3.39 14.52
C SER A 38 -16.07 3.74 16.01
N ASP A 39 -15.91 2.77 16.89
CA ASP A 39 -15.90 2.91 18.35
C ASP A 39 -14.51 3.20 18.93
N GLY A 40 -13.48 3.36 18.09
CA GLY A 40 -12.09 3.55 18.52
C GLY A 40 -11.40 2.25 18.95
N SER A 41 -12.07 1.10 18.88
CA SER A 41 -11.45 -0.19 19.15
C SER A 41 -10.58 -0.64 17.98
N LYS A 42 -9.48 -1.32 18.27
CA LYS A 42 -8.76 -2.07 17.23
C LYS A 42 -9.47 -3.42 17.09
N PRO A 43 -10.19 -3.69 15.98
CA PRO A 43 -10.80 -5.00 15.81
C PRO A 43 -9.72 -6.09 15.88
N GLU A 44 -10.07 -7.24 16.45
CA GLU A 44 -9.22 -8.43 16.39
C GLU A 44 -9.09 -8.89 14.94
N GLY A 45 -8.02 -8.43 14.28
CA GLY A 45 -7.76 -8.64 12.87
C GLY A 45 -8.15 -7.44 11.99
N GLU A 46 -7.22 -7.06 11.11
CA GLU A 46 -7.43 -6.03 10.10
C GLU A 46 -8.55 -6.49 9.15
N ARG A 47 -9.68 -5.78 9.15
CA ARG A 47 -10.88 -6.16 8.38
C ARG A 47 -10.72 -5.77 6.92
N GLY A 48 -10.35 -6.72 6.08
CA GLY A 48 -10.42 -6.61 4.62
C GLY A 48 -11.72 -7.19 4.09
N ASN A 49 -12.48 -6.39 3.32
CA ASN A 49 -13.63 -6.91 2.58
C ASN A 49 -13.22 -8.09 1.69
N VAL A 50 -14.02 -9.14 1.74
CA VAL A 50 -14.01 -10.23 0.75
C VAL A 50 -14.37 -9.64 -0.62
N LEU A 51 -13.44 -9.80 -1.57
CA LEU A 51 -13.67 -9.80 -3.01
C LEU A 51 -14.68 -8.75 -3.51
N THR A 52 -14.35 -7.47 -3.41
CA THR A 52 -14.81 -6.53 -4.45
C THR A 52 -13.68 -6.40 -5.44
N ASP A 53 -13.93 -6.91 -6.64
CA ASP A 53 -13.01 -6.86 -7.77
C ASP A 53 -12.66 -5.38 -8.01
N TYR A 54 -11.51 -4.93 -7.49
CA TYR A 54 -11.10 -3.55 -7.64
C TYR A 54 -10.86 -3.33 -9.15
N VAL A 55 -11.75 -2.57 -9.79
CA VAL A 55 -11.67 -2.17 -11.21
C VAL A 55 -10.65 -1.04 -11.35
N ALA A 56 -9.40 -1.31 -10.98
CA ALA A 56 -8.31 -0.36 -11.00
C ALA A 56 -7.02 -1.05 -11.46
N THR A 57 -5.98 -0.26 -11.72
CA THR A 57 -4.66 -0.73 -12.14
C THR A 57 -4.08 -1.70 -11.11
N ARG A 58 -3.79 -2.94 -11.53
CA ARG A 58 -3.29 -4.03 -10.66
C ARG A 58 -1.79 -3.94 -10.39
N TRP A 59 -1.06 -3.12 -11.14
CA TRP A 59 0.41 -3.10 -11.19
C TRP A 59 1.09 -2.79 -9.86
N TYR A 60 0.39 -2.09 -8.97
CA TYR A 60 0.89 -1.66 -7.66
C TYR A 60 0.30 -2.46 -6.49
N ARG A 61 -0.53 -3.48 -6.76
CA ARG A 61 -1.18 -4.28 -5.71
C ARG A 61 -0.21 -5.30 -5.13
N ALA A 62 -0.28 -5.44 -3.80
CA ALA A 62 0.50 -6.42 -3.07
C ALA A 62 0.04 -7.87 -3.35
N PRO A 63 0.93 -8.87 -3.26
CA PRO A 63 0.61 -10.27 -3.55
C PRO A 63 -0.55 -10.81 -2.71
N GLU A 64 -0.61 -10.48 -1.42
CA GLU A 64 -1.67 -10.91 -0.51
C GLU A 64 -3.05 -10.37 -0.93
N ILE A 65 -3.11 -9.17 -1.51
CA ILE A 65 -4.36 -8.60 -2.05
C ILE A 65 -4.77 -9.36 -3.32
N LEU A 66 -3.81 -9.65 -4.21
CA LEU A 66 -4.07 -10.39 -5.45
C LEU A 66 -4.51 -11.83 -5.17
N LEU A 67 -3.97 -12.44 -4.12
CA LEU A 67 -4.34 -13.78 -3.66
C LEU A 67 -5.65 -13.79 -2.85
N GLY A 68 -6.29 -12.65 -2.63
CA GLY A 68 -7.60 -12.58 -1.96
C GLY A 68 -7.55 -12.66 -0.44
N SER A 69 -6.45 -12.22 0.18
CA SER A 69 -6.39 -12.08 1.63
C SER A 69 -7.45 -11.09 2.14
N THR A 70 -8.06 -11.46 3.25
CA THR A 70 -9.01 -10.61 3.99
C THR A 70 -8.37 -9.91 5.17
N LYS A 71 -7.08 -10.13 5.40
CA LYS A 71 -6.32 -9.54 6.50
C LYS A 71 -5.11 -8.83 5.92
N TYR A 72 -5.21 -7.51 5.84
CA TYR A 72 -4.16 -6.67 5.26
C TYR A 72 -4.14 -5.30 5.92
N GLY A 73 -2.95 -4.71 5.95
CA GLY A 73 -2.68 -3.49 6.71
C GLY A 73 -1.72 -2.56 5.99
N LYS A 74 -0.96 -1.79 6.77
CA LYS A 74 0.00 -0.77 6.30
C LYS A 74 1.00 -1.32 5.27
N ALA A 75 1.35 -2.60 5.37
CA ALA A 75 2.27 -3.29 4.49
C ALA A 75 1.85 -3.29 3.01
N VAL A 76 0.56 -3.13 2.69
CA VAL A 76 0.10 -3.06 1.29
C VAL A 76 0.57 -1.78 0.60
N ASP A 77 0.56 -0.66 1.31
CA ASP A 77 1.04 0.62 0.78
C ASP A 77 2.56 0.59 0.60
N MET A 78 3.27 -0.14 1.47
CA MET A 78 4.72 -0.30 1.39
C MET A 78 5.13 -1.10 0.15
N TRP A 79 4.36 -2.13 -0.22
CA TRP A 79 4.54 -2.82 -1.49
C TRP A 79 4.34 -1.88 -2.68
N SER A 80 3.25 -1.12 -2.67
CA SER A 80 2.96 -0.14 -3.73
C SER A 80 4.06 0.91 -3.85
N LEU A 81 4.62 1.39 -2.72
CA LEU A 81 5.78 2.28 -2.69
C LEU A 81 6.99 1.62 -3.35
N GLY A 82 7.25 0.34 -3.07
CA GLY A 82 8.29 -0.44 -3.75
C GLY A 82 8.10 -0.49 -5.27
N CYS A 83 6.88 -0.74 -5.74
CA CYS A 83 6.56 -0.68 -7.18
C CYS A 83 6.79 0.70 -7.79
N ILE A 84 6.36 1.78 -7.12
CA ILE A 84 6.57 3.16 -7.58
C ILE A 84 8.06 3.48 -7.63
N PHE A 85 8.80 3.08 -6.60
CA PHE A 85 10.24 3.30 -6.51
C PHE A 85 10.99 2.55 -7.62
N GLY A 86 10.67 1.28 -7.85
CA GLY A 86 11.19 0.53 -8.98
C GLY A 86 10.83 1.17 -10.33
N GLU A 87 9.61 1.68 -10.50
CA GLU A 87 9.21 2.38 -11.72
C GLU A 87 10.05 3.65 -11.96
N MET A 88 10.38 4.40 -10.91
CA MET A 88 11.31 5.53 -11.03
C MET A 88 12.71 5.09 -11.43
N LEU A 89 13.20 3.95 -10.91
CA LEU A 89 14.52 3.41 -11.25
C LEU A 89 14.59 2.87 -12.68
N ALA A 90 13.51 2.28 -13.20
CA ALA A 90 13.48 1.65 -14.52
C ALA A 90 12.87 2.54 -15.62
N GLY A 91 12.22 3.64 -15.27
CA GLY A 91 11.46 4.50 -16.20
C GLY A 91 10.20 3.84 -16.79
N LYS A 92 9.78 2.69 -16.25
CA LYS A 92 8.61 1.92 -16.70
C LYS A 92 8.04 1.08 -15.56
N PRO A 93 6.73 0.71 -15.60
CA PRO A 93 6.13 -0.11 -14.55
C PRO A 93 6.85 -1.44 -14.35
N VAL A 94 7.06 -1.81 -13.09
CA VAL A 94 7.78 -3.05 -12.72
C VAL A 94 6.97 -4.29 -13.08
N PHE A 95 5.66 -4.28 -12.79
CA PHE A 95 4.78 -5.43 -12.98
C PHE A 95 3.52 -5.06 -13.79
N PRO A 96 3.62 -4.86 -15.11
CA PRO A 96 2.48 -4.49 -15.94
C PRO A 96 1.62 -5.73 -16.30
N GLY A 97 0.97 -6.35 -15.31
CA GLY A 97 0.12 -7.53 -15.52
C GLY A 97 -1.21 -7.21 -16.21
N THR A 98 -1.68 -8.14 -17.04
CA THR A 98 -2.94 -8.03 -17.80
C THR A 98 -4.13 -8.70 -17.11
N SER A 99 -3.88 -9.60 -16.17
CA SER A 99 -4.87 -10.30 -15.35
C SER A 99 -4.30 -10.52 -13.94
N THR A 100 -5.13 -10.96 -12.98
CA THR A 100 -4.64 -11.27 -11.61
C THR A 100 -3.56 -12.37 -11.64
N LEU A 101 -3.77 -13.43 -12.42
CA LEU A 101 -2.79 -14.52 -12.54
C LEU A 101 -1.51 -14.01 -13.21
N ASN A 102 -1.62 -13.27 -14.32
CA ASN A 102 -0.45 -12.73 -15.00
C ASN A 102 0.32 -11.69 -14.15
N GLN A 103 -0.39 -10.93 -13.30
CA GLN A 103 0.22 -10.04 -12.33
C GLN A 103 1.08 -10.82 -11.32
N LEU A 104 0.56 -11.93 -10.79
CA LEU A 104 1.31 -12.81 -9.88
C LEU A 104 2.52 -13.47 -10.56
N GLU A 105 2.38 -13.93 -11.80
CA GLU A 105 3.50 -14.45 -12.60
C GLU A 105 4.65 -13.43 -12.71
N LYS A 106 4.32 -12.19 -13.10
CA LYS A 106 5.31 -11.10 -13.21
C LYS A 106 5.97 -10.75 -11.88
N ILE A 107 5.21 -10.78 -10.79
CA ILE A 107 5.77 -10.55 -9.46
C ILE A 107 6.81 -11.63 -9.15
N PHE A 108 6.43 -12.91 -9.23
CA PHE A 108 7.29 -14.02 -8.83
C PHE A 108 8.41 -14.35 -9.84
N GLU A 109 8.35 -13.81 -11.05
CA GLU A 109 9.48 -13.76 -11.98
C GLU A 109 10.65 -12.95 -11.39
N VAL A 110 10.34 -11.82 -10.74
CA VAL A 110 11.35 -10.90 -10.20
C VAL A 110 11.67 -11.18 -8.73
N VAL A 111 10.65 -11.32 -7.88
CA VAL A 111 10.83 -11.48 -6.42
C VAL A 111 11.10 -12.93 -5.99
N GLY A 112 10.87 -13.90 -6.88
CA GLY A 112 10.91 -15.33 -6.59
C GLY A 112 9.57 -15.88 -6.09
N ARG A 113 9.38 -17.20 -6.20
CA ARG A 113 8.18 -17.87 -5.65
C ARG A 113 8.20 -17.86 -4.11
N PRO A 114 7.04 -17.65 -3.46
CA PRO A 114 6.96 -17.70 -2.01
C PRO A 114 7.23 -19.10 -1.47
N SER A 115 7.93 -19.17 -0.34
CA SER A 115 7.98 -20.36 0.50
C SER A 115 6.63 -20.64 1.18
N GLU A 116 6.41 -21.87 1.65
CA GLU A 116 5.18 -22.24 2.38
C GLU A 116 4.90 -21.32 3.58
N SER A 117 5.96 -20.89 4.29
CA SER A 117 5.83 -19.97 5.42
C SER A 117 5.32 -18.59 4.99
N GLU A 118 5.75 -18.10 3.83
CA GLU A 118 5.30 -16.82 3.28
C GLU A 118 3.87 -16.95 2.74
N VAL A 119 3.52 -18.09 2.13
CA VAL A 119 2.13 -18.40 1.75
C VAL A 119 1.20 -18.34 2.96
N ALA A 120 1.59 -18.97 4.07
CA ALA A 120 0.82 -18.94 5.32
C ALA A 120 0.70 -17.52 5.89
N SER A 121 1.76 -16.71 5.81
CA SER A 121 1.78 -15.32 6.31
C SER A 121 0.78 -14.39 5.61
N MET A 122 0.43 -14.68 4.36
CA MET A 122 -0.51 -13.87 3.58
C MET A 122 -1.97 -14.06 4.00
N GLN A 123 -2.29 -15.10 4.80
CA GLN A 123 -3.62 -15.33 5.38
C GLN A 123 -4.76 -15.37 4.34
N SER A 124 -4.50 -15.94 3.16
CA SER A 124 -5.51 -16.18 2.13
C SER A 124 -5.88 -17.66 2.00
N GLN A 125 -7.17 -17.93 1.89
CA GLN A 125 -7.71 -19.28 1.64
C GLN A 125 -7.45 -19.75 0.20
N PHE A 126 -7.23 -18.83 -0.74
CA PHE A 126 -7.05 -19.13 -2.16
C PHE A 126 -5.58 -19.16 -2.59
N ALA A 127 -4.66 -18.77 -1.70
CA ALA A 127 -3.25 -18.58 -2.05
C ALA A 127 -2.62 -19.84 -2.67
N ALA A 128 -2.75 -20.99 -2.01
CA ALA A 128 -2.18 -22.24 -2.51
C ALA A 128 -2.72 -22.61 -3.90
N THR A 129 -4.05 -22.60 -4.07
CA THR A 129 -4.69 -22.94 -5.35
C THR A 129 -4.29 -22.01 -6.50
N MET A 130 -4.18 -20.70 -6.24
CA MET A 130 -3.75 -19.74 -7.25
C MET A 130 -2.27 -19.92 -7.61
N LEU A 131 -1.41 -20.23 -6.63
CA LEU A 131 0.02 -20.46 -6.85
C LEU A 131 0.28 -21.75 -7.64
N ASP A 132 -0.48 -22.81 -7.41
CA ASP A 132 -0.40 -24.06 -8.17
C ASP A 132 -0.79 -23.87 -9.65
N SER A 133 -1.63 -22.86 -9.93
CA SER A 133 -2.05 -22.53 -11.29
C SER A 133 -1.00 -21.74 -12.08
N LEU A 134 0.08 -21.28 -11.44
CA LEU A 134 1.13 -20.51 -12.09
C LEU A 134 2.06 -21.44 -12.89
N GLN A 135 2.18 -21.17 -14.19
CA GLN A 135 3.01 -21.96 -15.11
C GLN A 135 4.50 -21.62 -15.02
N THR A 136 4.87 -20.58 -14.27
CA THR A 136 6.24 -20.05 -14.26
C THR A 136 7.17 -20.90 -13.41
N GLU A 137 8.07 -21.66 -14.03
CA GLU A 137 9.29 -22.21 -13.41
C GLU A 137 10.13 -21.01 -12.93
N SER A 138 10.16 -20.73 -11.62
CA SER A 138 10.82 -19.51 -11.11
C SER A 138 12.33 -19.65 -11.17
N THR A 139 12.99 -18.71 -11.86
CA THR A 139 14.44 -18.50 -11.82
C THR A 139 14.84 -17.35 -10.89
N GLY A 140 13.87 -16.75 -10.18
CA GLY A 140 14.04 -15.58 -9.32
C GLY A 140 14.89 -15.92 -8.09
N THR A 141 16.18 -15.60 -8.15
CA THR A 141 17.14 -15.80 -7.06
C THR A 141 17.55 -14.44 -6.49
N GLY A 142 16.77 -13.94 -5.53
CA GLY A 142 17.18 -12.83 -4.64
C GLY A 142 17.79 -11.60 -5.33
N SER A 143 18.88 -11.06 -4.77
CA SER A 143 19.54 -9.81 -5.21
C SER A 143 20.04 -9.84 -6.67
N GLN A 144 20.37 -11.02 -7.19
CA GLN A 144 20.80 -11.20 -8.58
C GLN A 144 19.64 -10.99 -9.57
N GLY A 145 18.41 -11.32 -9.17
CA GLY A 145 17.20 -11.04 -9.96
C GLY A 145 17.01 -9.54 -10.15
N TRP A 146 17.04 -8.77 -9.07
CA TRP A 146 16.86 -7.32 -9.12
C TRP A 146 17.90 -6.62 -9.99
N LYS A 147 19.19 -6.95 -9.86
CA LYS A 147 20.25 -6.28 -10.65
C LYS A 147 20.10 -6.51 -12.15
N LYS A 148 19.55 -7.66 -12.57
CA LYS A 148 19.24 -7.94 -13.98
C LYS A 148 18.11 -7.04 -14.51
N HIS A 149 17.09 -6.78 -13.70
CA HIS A 149 15.95 -5.93 -14.08
C HIS A 149 16.25 -4.42 -13.95
N PHE A 150 17.20 -4.06 -13.08
CA PHE A 150 17.57 -2.69 -12.75
C PHE A 150 19.09 -2.50 -12.83
N PRO A 151 19.69 -2.56 -14.04
CA PRO A 151 21.14 -2.58 -14.21
C PRO A 151 21.82 -1.30 -13.69
N GLU A 152 21.15 -0.15 -13.83
CA GLU A 152 21.66 1.17 -13.44
C GLU A 152 21.43 1.50 -11.96
N ALA A 153 20.61 0.72 -11.25
CA ALA A 153 20.33 0.96 -9.84
C ALA A 153 21.55 0.67 -8.97
N THR A 154 21.79 1.53 -7.98
CA THR A 154 22.81 1.34 -6.94
C THR A 154 22.42 0.20 -5.99
N GLU A 155 23.40 -0.40 -5.30
CA GLU A 155 23.12 -1.43 -4.29
C GLU A 155 22.18 -0.92 -3.19
N VAL A 156 22.39 0.31 -2.71
CA VAL A 156 21.55 0.96 -1.70
C VAL A 156 20.10 1.15 -2.16
N SER A 157 19.89 1.52 -3.43
CA SER A 157 18.53 1.58 -3.99
C SER A 157 17.89 0.19 -4.14
N LEU A 158 18.66 -0.82 -4.54
CA LEU A 158 18.14 -2.19 -4.65
C LEU A 158 17.78 -2.78 -3.29
N GLU A 159 18.56 -2.47 -2.25
CA GLU A 159 18.29 -2.87 -0.87
C GLU A 159 16.98 -2.27 -0.35
N LEU A 160 16.76 -0.96 -0.54
CA LEU A 160 15.51 -0.31 -0.15
C LEU A 160 14.32 -0.95 -0.89
N MET A 161 14.43 -1.09 -2.22
CA MET A 161 13.37 -1.67 -3.05
C MET A 161 13.05 -3.11 -2.63
N GLY A 162 14.08 -3.94 -2.42
CA GLY A 162 13.93 -5.31 -1.93
C GLY A 162 13.27 -5.37 -0.54
N SER A 163 13.62 -4.45 0.35
CA SER A 163 13.03 -4.36 1.70
C SER A 163 11.56 -3.93 1.69
N LEU A 164 11.14 -3.14 0.70
CA LEU A 164 9.74 -2.75 0.47
C LEU A 164 8.92 -3.88 -0.17
N MET A 165 9.54 -4.69 -1.03
CA MET A 165 8.88 -5.70 -1.88
C MET A 165 9.09 -7.14 -1.38
N GLN A 166 9.03 -7.34 -0.06
CA GLN A 166 9.01 -8.67 0.54
C GLN A 166 7.67 -9.35 0.30
N VAL A 167 7.68 -10.66 0.04
CA VAL A 167 6.42 -11.41 -0.18
C VAL A 167 5.62 -11.52 1.11
N ASP A 168 6.29 -11.88 2.22
CA ASP A 168 5.69 -11.80 3.56
C ASP A 168 5.44 -10.34 3.95
N PRO A 169 4.18 -9.93 4.15
CA PRO A 169 3.85 -8.55 4.51
C PRO A 169 4.47 -8.12 5.85
N ASN A 170 4.76 -9.05 6.76
CA ASN A 170 5.35 -8.75 8.07
C ASN A 170 6.85 -8.47 7.99
N LYS A 171 7.51 -8.83 6.89
CA LYS A 171 8.92 -8.57 6.66
C LYS A 171 9.17 -7.27 5.89
N ARG A 172 8.11 -6.60 5.41
CA ARG A 172 8.25 -5.34 4.67
C ARG A 172 8.68 -4.22 5.59
N LEU A 173 9.58 -3.38 5.08
CA LEU A 173 9.99 -2.16 5.76
C LEU A 173 8.77 -1.27 6.03
N SER A 174 8.65 -0.75 7.26
CA SER A 174 7.62 0.25 7.58
C SER A 174 8.01 1.61 6.98
N ALA A 175 7.05 2.52 6.82
CA ALA A 175 7.34 3.87 6.36
C ALA A 175 8.36 4.60 7.26
N GLU A 176 8.24 4.40 8.57
CA GLU A 176 9.15 4.99 9.57
C GLU A 176 10.57 4.42 9.44
N ALA A 177 10.70 3.10 9.28
CA ALA A 177 12.01 2.48 9.06
C ALA A 177 12.60 2.84 7.68
N GLY A 178 11.75 3.10 6.68
CA GLY A 178 12.14 3.56 5.36
C GLY A 178 12.77 4.94 5.35
N LEU A 179 12.29 5.87 6.19
CA LEU A 179 12.85 7.21 6.32
C LEU A 179 14.31 7.18 6.84
N VAL A 180 14.62 6.22 7.70
CA VAL A 180 15.97 6.05 8.29
C VAL A 180 16.92 5.24 7.39
N HIS A 181 16.43 4.68 6.28
CA HIS A 181 17.25 3.89 5.36
C HIS A 181 18.35 4.74 4.70
N GLU A 182 19.53 4.16 4.44
CA GLU A 182 20.70 4.88 3.89
C GLU A 182 20.38 5.65 2.59
N TYR A 183 19.48 5.11 1.76
CA TYR A 183 18.96 5.77 0.54
C TYR A 183 18.33 7.15 0.82
N CYS A 184 17.63 7.30 1.96
CA CYS A 184 16.88 8.50 2.33
C CYS A 184 17.69 9.48 3.18
N LYS A 185 18.89 9.09 3.62
CA LYS A 185 19.74 9.84 4.56
C LYS A 185 19.99 11.30 4.21
N GLN A 186 20.10 11.63 2.92
CA GLN A 186 20.33 13.01 2.48
C GLN A 186 19.13 13.94 2.74
N PHE A 187 17.93 13.38 2.92
CA PHE A 187 16.67 14.11 3.14
C PHE A 187 16.03 13.82 4.50
N HIS A 188 16.54 12.82 5.24
CA HIS A 188 15.99 12.44 6.52
C HIS A 188 16.14 13.57 7.54
N ASP A 189 15.01 13.96 8.14
CA ASP A 189 14.94 14.98 9.19
C ASP A 189 13.78 14.68 10.13
N GLU A 190 14.10 14.08 11.27
CA GLU A 190 13.15 13.71 12.33
C GLU A 190 12.25 14.89 12.78
N THR A 191 12.74 16.13 12.68
CA THR A 191 11.97 17.31 13.10
C THR A 191 10.86 17.67 12.12
N SER A 192 11.00 17.25 10.85
CA SER A 192 10.02 17.44 9.79
C SER A 192 9.09 16.23 9.58
N GLU A 193 9.48 15.07 10.11
CA GLU A 193 8.81 13.77 9.93
C GLU A 193 7.73 13.54 11.00
N GLU A 194 6.67 14.33 10.94
CA GLU A 194 5.62 14.32 11.96
C GLU A 194 4.76 13.04 11.96
N ARG A 195 4.46 12.54 13.16
CA ARG A 195 3.43 11.54 13.40
C ARG A 195 2.08 12.22 13.62
N ALA A 196 1.03 11.65 13.05
CA ALA A 196 -0.33 12.07 13.37
C ALA A 196 -0.61 11.88 14.88
N GLY A 197 -1.01 12.96 15.57
CA GLY A 197 -1.32 12.92 17.01
C GLY A 197 -2.65 12.25 17.37
N LYS A 198 -3.44 11.82 16.38
CA LYS A 198 -4.73 11.16 16.55
C LYS A 198 -4.94 10.09 15.48
N LEU A 199 -5.68 9.04 15.84
CA LEU A 199 -6.15 8.02 14.91
C LEU A 199 -7.22 8.61 13.99
N VAL A 200 -7.24 8.16 12.73
CA VAL A 200 -8.32 8.50 11.81
C VAL A 200 -9.45 7.51 12.02
N ILE A 201 -10.54 7.97 12.62
CA ILE A 201 -11.78 7.18 12.77
C ILE A 201 -12.74 7.61 11.65
N ILE A 202 -13.32 6.62 10.98
CA ILE A 202 -14.34 6.83 9.95
C ILE A 202 -15.69 6.49 10.59
N ASP A 203 -16.54 7.50 10.79
CA ASP A 203 -17.86 7.40 11.46
C ASP A 203 -18.93 6.61 10.69
N LEU A 204 -18.53 5.90 9.63
CA LEU A 204 -19.39 5.08 8.79
C LEU A 204 -18.77 3.70 8.70
N ASP A 205 -19.50 2.68 9.15
CA ASP A 205 -19.08 1.30 8.93
C ASP A 205 -19.20 0.99 7.44
N GLU A 206 -18.06 0.77 6.81
CA GLU A 206 -17.96 0.56 5.37
C GLU A 206 -18.36 -0.87 4.94
N ASN A 207 -18.61 -1.76 5.90
CA ASN A 207 -19.21 -3.08 5.66
C ASN A 207 -20.73 -2.99 5.53
N GLU A 208 -21.33 -1.88 5.95
CA GLU A 208 -22.77 -1.68 5.91
C GLU A 208 -23.14 -0.71 4.78
N LYS A 209 -23.90 -1.21 3.81
CA LYS A 209 -24.50 -0.34 2.80
C LYS A 209 -25.58 0.53 3.45
N LYS A 210 -25.22 1.77 3.76
CA LYS A 210 -26.16 2.80 4.21
C LYS A 210 -26.94 3.42 3.05
N THR A 211 -28.03 4.10 3.36
CA THR A 211 -28.83 4.84 2.38
C THR A 211 -28.06 6.04 1.84
N THR A 212 -28.33 6.42 0.59
CA THR A 212 -27.73 7.61 -0.03
C THR A 212 -28.03 8.90 0.74
N ASN A 213 -29.19 8.98 1.39
CA ASN A 213 -29.55 10.10 2.26
C ASN A 213 -28.64 10.19 3.49
N LEU A 214 -28.32 9.08 4.15
CA LEU A 214 -27.42 9.10 5.31
C LEU A 214 -26.01 9.58 4.94
N TYR A 215 -25.48 9.10 3.80
CA TYR A 215 -24.19 9.60 3.28
C TYR A 215 -24.22 11.10 3.03
N ARG A 216 -25.30 11.61 2.43
CA ARG A 216 -25.47 13.05 2.15
C ARG A 216 -25.53 13.87 3.44
N GLU A 217 -26.31 13.44 4.41
CA GLU A 217 -26.45 14.13 5.70
C GLU A 217 -25.11 14.19 6.45
N LYS A 218 -24.39 13.07 6.54
CA LYS A 218 -23.08 13.00 7.18
C LYS A 218 -22.05 13.88 6.46
N LEU A 219 -22.08 13.93 5.14
CA LEU A 219 -21.21 14.81 4.36
C LEU A 219 -21.50 16.29 4.66
N TYR A 220 -22.77 16.70 4.70
CA TYR A 220 -23.14 18.08 5.02
C TYR A 220 -22.75 18.47 6.45
N ALA A 221 -23.01 17.59 7.44
CA ALA A 221 -22.58 17.81 8.82
C ALA A 221 -21.05 17.98 8.95
N SER A 222 -20.27 17.19 8.20
CA SER A 222 -18.81 17.31 8.16
C SER A 222 -18.34 18.65 7.56
N ILE A 223 -18.99 19.11 6.49
CA ILE A 223 -18.69 20.42 5.87
C ILE A 223 -19.00 21.57 6.84
N GLU A 224 -20.14 21.52 7.54
CA GLU A 224 -20.54 22.54 8.50
C GLU A 224 -19.60 22.59 9.72
N SER A 225 -19.24 21.44 10.27
CA SER A 225 -18.25 21.33 11.36
C SER A 225 -16.92 21.99 11.00
N ARG A 226 -16.40 21.74 9.78
CA ARG A 226 -15.15 22.35 9.30
C ARG A 226 -15.25 23.87 9.12
N LYS A 227 -16.40 24.38 8.65
CA LYS A 227 -16.64 25.84 8.56
C LYS A 227 -16.68 26.49 9.94
N GLY A 228 -17.22 25.82 10.96
CA GLY A 228 -17.22 26.27 12.34
C GLY A 228 -15.82 26.40 12.92
N VAL A 229 -14.95 25.43 12.66
CA VAL A 229 -13.53 25.44 13.10
C VAL A 229 -12.74 26.55 12.40
N ALA A 230 -12.91 26.73 11.09
CA ALA A 230 -12.20 27.77 10.32
C ALA A 230 -12.55 29.21 10.75
N ARG A 231 -13.76 29.44 11.28
CA ARG A 231 -14.18 30.76 11.79
C ARG A 231 -13.57 31.13 13.14
N ILE A 232 -13.06 30.17 13.91
CA ILE A 232 -12.47 30.41 15.24
C ILE A 232 -10.96 30.69 15.14
N VAL A 233 -10.32 30.33 14.03
CA VAL A 233 -8.85 30.41 13.84
C VAL A 233 -8.39 31.71 13.16
N HIS A 234 -9.30 32.61 12.80
CA HIS A 234 -8.97 33.95 12.29
C HIS A 234 -9.59 35.05 13.15
N PRO A 235 -8.85 35.62 14.13
CA PRO A 235 -9.05 36.99 14.60
C PRO A 235 -8.59 38.01 13.56
#